data_AF-A0A939FEM3-F1
#
_entry.id   AF-A0A939FEM3-F1
#
_cell.length_a   1.000
_cell.length_b   1.000
_cell.length_c   1.000
_cell.angle_alpha   90.00
_cell.angle_beta   90.00
_cell.angle_gamma   90.00
#
_symmetry.space_group_name_H-M   'P 1'
#
loop_
_entity.id
_entity.type
_entity.pdbx_description
1 polymer ?
#
loop_
_entity_poly.entity_id
_entity_poly.type
_entity_poly.pdbx_seq_one_letter_code
_entity_poly.pdbx_strand_id
1 'polypeptide(L)'
;REPHPHGYDRASAGAPLQDITEMDPSWAWAAGQMVSTNSDLNRFFGALLAGRLLPAAQLAQMRTTVPAESTFGPGARYGLGLVSKPLSCGGLYWGHGGSFPG
;
A
#
# COMPACT_ATOMS: atom_id res chain seq x y z
N ARG A 1 -14.17 -16.44 -12.53
CA ARG A 1 -13.42 -15.85 -11.39
C ARG A 1 -12.09 -16.55 -11.33
N GLU A 2 -10.98 -15.82 -11.40
CA GLU A 2 -9.67 -16.39 -11.06
C GLU A 2 -9.63 -16.71 -9.55
N PRO A 3 -8.78 -17.64 -9.10
CA PRO A 3 -8.59 -17.87 -7.68
C PRO A 3 -8.12 -16.60 -6.99
N HIS A 4 -8.78 -16.23 -5.89
CA HIS A 4 -8.34 -15.15 -5.00
C HIS A 4 -8.09 -15.73 -3.60
N PRO A 5 -7.24 -15.09 -2.78
CA PRO A 5 -7.04 -15.53 -1.40
C PRO A 5 -8.35 -15.44 -0.60
N HIS A 6 -8.46 -16.32 0.40
CA HIS A 6 -9.46 -16.22 1.46
C HIS A 6 -8.85 -15.50 2.65
N GLY A 7 -9.58 -14.54 3.21
CA GLY A 7 -9.17 -13.76 4.39
C GLY A 7 -9.75 -14.36 5.66
N TYR A 8 -8.94 -14.44 6.72
CA TYR A 8 -9.38 -15.02 8.01
C TYR A 8 -9.00 -14.12 9.18
N ASP A 9 -9.93 -13.96 10.13
CA ASP A 9 -9.67 -13.21 11.37
C ASP A 9 -10.25 -13.92 12.60
N ARG A 10 -9.87 -13.50 13.80
CA ARG A 10 -10.39 -14.02 15.07
C ARG A 10 -10.69 -12.86 16.04
N ALA A 11 -11.79 -12.98 16.77
CA ALA A 11 -12.21 -11.95 17.74
C ALA A 11 -11.23 -11.78 18.92
N SER A 12 -10.47 -12.83 19.26
CA SER A 12 -9.50 -12.82 20.35
C SER A 12 -8.48 -13.95 20.22
N ALA A 13 -7.40 -13.87 20.98
CA ALA A 13 -6.43 -14.95 21.08
C ALA A 13 -7.11 -16.24 21.59
N GLY A 14 -6.98 -17.33 20.83
CA GLY A 14 -7.59 -18.63 21.13
C GLY A 14 -9.00 -18.84 20.57
N ALA A 15 -9.66 -17.81 20.03
CA ALA A 15 -10.92 -17.97 19.31
C ALA A 15 -10.71 -18.66 17.94
N PRO A 16 -11.71 -19.39 17.41
CA PRO A 16 -11.67 -19.94 16.07
C PRO A 16 -11.46 -18.85 15.00
N LEU A 17 -10.77 -19.20 13.91
CA LEU A 17 -10.70 -18.35 12.72
C LEU A 17 -12.07 -18.30 12.04
N GLN A 18 -12.46 -17.11 11.63
CA GLN A 18 -13.67 -16.83 10.85
C GLN A 18 -13.26 -16.41 9.45
N ASP A 19 -13.90 -16.98 8.43
CA ASP A 19 -13.73 -16.52 7.05
C ASP A 19 -14.41 -15.15 6.90
N ILE A 20 -13.62 -14.14 6.57
CA ILE A 20 -14.05 -12.75 6.38
C ILE A 20 -13.75 -12.29 4.95
N THR A 21 -13.63 -13.22 4.01
CA THR A 21 -13.34 -12.93 2.59
C THR A 21 -14.39 -11.99 1.98
N GLU A 22 -15.64 -12.13 2.41
CA GLU A 22 -16.72 -11.22 2.05
C GLU A 22 -16.98 -10.24 3.19
N MET A 23 -16.62 -8.97 2.96
CA MET A 23 -16.90 -7.87 3.86
C MET A 23 -17.17 -6.58 3.08
N ASP A 24 -17.86 -5.64 3.72
CA ASP A 24 -18.03 -4.29 3.19
C ASP A 24 -16.84 -3.40 3.59
N PRO A 25 -15.96 -2.99 2.64
CA PRO A 25 -14.83 -2.13 2.93
C PRO A 25 -15.19 -0.63 2.95
N SER A 26 -16.47 -0.27 2.84
CA SER A 26 -16.94 1.13 2.72
C SER A 26 -16.45 2.05 3.83
N TRP A 27 -16.19 1.49 5.03
CA TRP A 27 -15.61 2.22 6.16
C TRP A 27 -14.23 2.83 5.85
N ALA A 28 -13.45 2.22 4.95
CA ALA A 28 -12.16 2.73 4.54
C ALA A 28 -12.25 3.74 3.38
N TRP A 29 -13.33 3.69 2.59
CA TRP A 29 -13.57 4.58 1.45
C TRP A 29 -12.30 4.78 0.60
N ALA A 30 -11.99 6.02 0.20
CA ALA A 30 -10.80 6.38 -0.57
C ALA A 30 -9.46 6.07 0.12
N ALA A 31 -9.43 5.79 1.42
CA ALA A 31 -8.19 5.48 2.14
C ALA A 31 -7.72 4.03 1.94
N GLY A 32 -8.61 3.10 1.57
CA GLY A 32 -8.22 1.69 1.51
C GLY A 32 -9.19 0.69 0.88
N GLN A 33 -10.32 1.11 0.30
CA GLN A 33 -11.34 0.16 -0.20
C GLN A 33 -11.03 -0.49 -1.57
N MET A 34 -9.91 -0.15 -2.20
CA MET A 34 -9.60 -0.66 -3.55
C MET A 34 -9.19 -2.14 -3.52
N VAL A 35 -9.73 -2.92 -4.45
CA VAL A 35 -9.30 -4.30 -4.73
C VAL A 35 -8.44 -4.29 -6.00
N SER A 36 -7.31 -5.01 -5.97
CA SER A 36 -6.37 -5.06 -7.10
C SER A 36 -5.61 -6.39 -7.15
N THR A 37 -4.78 -6.56 -8.17
CA THR A 37 -3.84 -7.68 -8.32
C THR A 37 -2.40 -7.20 -8.17
N ASN A 38 -1.48 -8.11 -7.89
CA ASN A 38 -0.04 -7.80 -7.91
C ASN A 38 0.42 -7.18 -9.25
N SER A 39 -0.13 -7.68 -10.36
CA SER A 39 0.20 -7.22 -11.71
C SER A 39 -0.30 -5.80 -11.98
N ASP A 40 -1.51 -5.47 -11.52
CA ASP A 40 -2.08 -4.12 -11.69
C ASP A 40 -1.38 -3.10 -10.79
N LEU A 41 -1.04 -3.47 -9.55
CA LEU A 41 -0.25 -2.60 -8.66
C LEU A 41 1.14 -2.30 -9.24
N ASN A 42 1.82 -3.31 -9.79
CA ASN A 42 3.10 -3.12 -10.47
C ASN A 42 2.97 -2.20 -11.69
N ARG A 43 1.90 -2.37 -12.48
CA ARG A 43 1.62 -1.49 -13.63
C ARG A 43 1.40 -0.04 -13.18
N PHE A 44 0.59 0.16 -12.14
CA PHE A 44 0.29 1.48 -11.59
C PHE A 44 1.54 2.19 -11.08
N PHE A 45 2.28 1.58 -10.14
CA PHE A 45 3.50 2.19 -9.59
C PHE A 45 4.58 2.37 -10.65
N GLY A 46 4.74 1.41 -11.57
CA GLY A 46 5.67 1.53 -12.69
C GLY A 46 5.32 2.70 -13.63
N ALA A 47 4.04 2.94 -13.92
CA ALA A 47 3.60 4.08 -14.72
C ALA A 47 3.74 5.41 -13.96
N LEU A 48 3.34 5.45 -12.69
CA LEU A 48 3.44 6.62 -11.82
C LEU A 48 4.89 7.09 -11.68
N LEU A 49 5.78 6.19 -11.29
CA LEU A 49 7.18 6.53 -11.01
C LEU A 49 7.98 6.85 -12.28
N ALA A 50 7.53 6.37 -13.44
CA ALA A 50 8.05 6.76 -14.75
C ALA A 50 7.48 8.09 -15.28
N GLY A 51 6.63 8.79 -14.51
CA GLY A 51 6.06 10.08 -14.92
C GLY A 51 5.00 10.00 -16.01
N ARG A 52 4.36 8.84 -16.20
CA ARG A 52 3.32 8.66 -17.24
C ARG A 52 1.91 9.04 -16.79
N LEU A 53 1.71 9.23 -15.48
CA LEU A 53 0.39 9.53 -14.90
C LEU A 53 0.25 10.98 -14.42
N LEU A 54 1.37 11.66 -14.18
CA LEU A 54 1.41 13.02 -13.64
C LEU A 54 2.40 13.85 -14.44
N PRO A 55 2.13 15.15 -14.69
CA PRO A 55 3.17 16.03 -15.17
C PRO A 55 4.33 16.12 -14.17
N ALA A 56 5.52 16.43 -14.67
CA ALA A 56 6.76 16.31 -13.89
C ALA A 56 6.74 17.11 -12.58
N ALA A 57 6.13 18.31 -12.59
CA ALA A 57 6.01 19.15 -11.41
C ALA A 57 5.18 18.48 -10.30
N GLN A 58 4.05 17.84 -10.63
CA GLN A 58 3.23 17.13 -9.64
C GLN A 58 3.92 15.87 -9.11
N LEU A 59 4.61 15.10 -9.95
CA LEU A 59 5.36 13.93 -9.48
C LEU A 59 6.51 14.34 -8.54
N ALA A 60 7.16 15.48 -8.81
CA ALA A 60 8.16 16.04 -7.92
C ALA A 60 7.55 16.39 -6.56
N GLN A 61 6.38 17.04 -6.53
CA GLN A 61 5.66 17.33 -5.29
C GLN A 61 5.27 16.06 -4.52
N MET A 62 4.81 15.02 -5.21
CA MET A 62 4.47 13.72 -4.59
C MET A 62 5.67 13.07 -3.90
N ARG A 63 6.89 13.33 -4.38
CA ARG A 63 8.17 12.85 -3.85
C ARG A 63 8.85 13.81 -2.87
N THR A 64 8.26 14.98 -2.59
CA THR A 64 8.70 15.82 -1.48
C THR A 64 8.23 15.17 -0.19
N THR A 65 9.16 14.74 0.65
CA THR A 65 8.85 13.87 1.79
C THR A 65 9.23 14.47 3.14
N VAL A 66 8.53 14.02 4.19
CA VAL A 66 8.86 14.25 5.61
C VAL A 66 9.28 12.94 6.29
N PRO A 67 10.00 12.98 7.43
CA PRO A 67 10.35 11.77 8.19
C PRO A 67 9.09 10.98 8.59
N ALA A 68 9.17 9.64 8.55
CA ALA A 68 8.02 8.75 8.81
C ALA A 68 8.43 7.40 9.42
N GLU A 69 9.56 7.36 10.12
CA GLU A 69 10.16 6.13 10.63
C GLU A 69 9.30 5.44 11.69
N SER A 70 8.55 6.22 12.47
CA SER A 70 7.65 5.71 13.51
C SER A 70 6.54 4.81 12.96
N THR A 71 6.17 5.00 11.70
CA THR A 71 5.06 4.28 11.06
C THR A 71 5.56 3.23 10.05
N PHE A 72 6.58 3.57 9.25
CA PHE A 72 7.04 2.74 8.13
C PHE A 72 8.43 2.10 8.34
N GLY A 73 9.00 2.29 9.53
CA GLY A 73 10.26 1.71 9.96
C GLY A 73 11.50 2.53 9.57
N PRO A 74 12.70 2.04 9.88
CA PRO A 74 13.93 2.84 9.81
C PRO A 74 14.19 3.46 8.44
N GLY A 75 14.51 4.76 8.44
CA GLY A 75 14.82 5.55 7.24
C GLY A 75 13.63 5.83 6.32
N ALA A 76 12.41 5.45 6.71
CA ALA A 76 11.24 5.70 5.90
C ALA A 76 10.83 7.18 5.92
N ARG A 77 10.38 7.67 4.76
CA ARG A 77 9.85 9.02 4.58
C ARG A 77 8.53 8.98 3.84
N TYR A 78 7.64 9.94 4.09
CA TYR A 78 6.30 9.99 3.52
C TYR A 78 6.09 11.28 2.72
N GLY A 79 5.63 11.14 1.47
CA GLY A 79 5.24 12.24 0.60
C GLY A 79 3.72 12.35 0.47
N LEU A 80 3.21 12.69 -0.72
CA LEU A 80 1.77 12.76 -0.94
C LEU A 80 1.22 11.38 -1.30
N GLY A 81 0.88 10.56 -0.30
CA GLY A 81 0.36 9.20 -0.50
C GLY A 81 1.42 8.21 -1.01
N LEU A 82 2.70 8.51 -0.79
CA LEU A 82 3.83 7.73 -1.31
C LEU A 82 4.94 7.62 -0.26
N VAL A 83 5.32 6.40 0.08
CA VAL A 83 6.41 6.06 0.99
C VAL A 83 7.71 5.89 0.21
N SER A 84 8.80 6.38 0.79
CA SER A 84 10.16 5.99 0.38
C SER A 84 10.92 5.34 1.54
N LYS A 85 11.79 4.37 1.23
CA LYS A 85 12.61 3.70 2.25
C LYS A 85 13.92 3.17 1.63
N PRO A 86 15.08 3.34 2.29
CA PRO A 86 16.34 2.77 1.80
C PRO A 86 16.30 1.23 1.85
N LEU A 87 16.84 0.59 0.83
CA LEU A 87 17.01 -0.86 0.79
C LEU A 87 18.36 -1.27 1.36
N SER A 88 18.43 -2.42 2.02
CA SER A 88 19.67 -2.93 2.64
C SER A 88 20.78 -3.21 1.63
N CYS A 89 20.43 -3.55 0.39
CA CYS A 89 21.36 -3.76 -0.71
C CYS A 89 21.72 -2.47 -1.49
N GLY A 90 21.29 -1.31 -1.00
CA GLY A 90 21.40 -0.04 -1.72
C GLY A 90 20.19 0.23 -2.62
N GLY A 91 20.01 1.52 -2.94
CA GLY A 91 18.82 2.00 -3.65
C GLY A 91 17.69 2.44 -2.72
N LEU A 92 16.63 2.97 -3.34
CA LEU A 92 15.49 3.56 -2.64
C LEU A 92 14.19 2.95 -3.16
N TYR A 93 13.44 2.33 -2.27
CA TYR A 93 12.07 1.90 -2.52
C TYR A 93 11.15 3.12 -2.62
N TRP A 94 10.17 3.05 -3.54
CA TRP A 94 9.03 3.93 -3.63
C TRP A 94 7.75 3.11 -3.79
N GLY A 95 6.73 3.39 -2.98
CA GLY A 95 5.44 2.70 -3.05
C GLY A 95 4.54 3.05 -1.86
N HIS A 96 3.68 2.13 -1.43
CA HIS A 96 2.91 2.26 -0.20
C HIS A 96 2.56 0.86 0.33
N GLY A 97 2.52 0.70 1.66
CA GLY A 97 2.02 -0.53 2.28
C GLY A 97 0.49 -0.58 2.31
N GLY A 98 -0.07 -1.72 2.70
CA GLY A 98 -1.50 -1.86 2.95
C GLY A 98 -1.72 -2.87 4.06
N SER A 99 -2.66 -2.57 4.95
CA SER A 99 -3.12 -3.50 5.99
C SER A 99 -4.62 -3.35 6.09
N PHE A 100 -5.33 -4.46 5.95
CA PHE A 100 -6.78 -4.57 6.01
C PHE A 100 -7.11 -5.87 6.73
N PRO A 101 -8.29 -6.03 7.35
CA PRO A 101 -8.71 -7.32 7.86
C PRO A 101 -8.70 -8.40 6.76
N GLY A 102 -8.08 -9.55 7.06
CA GLY A 102 -7.98 -10.69 6.15
C GLY A 102 -6.57 -11.27 6.02
#